data_AF-A0AAE2Y1N7-F1
#
_entry.id   AF-A0AAE2Y1N7-F1
#
_cell.length_a   1.000
_cell.length_b   1.000
_cell.length_c   1.000
_cell.angle_alpha   90.00
_cell.angle_beta   90.00
_cell.angle_gamma   90.00
#
_symmetry.space_group_name_H-M   'P 1'
#
loop_
_entity.id
_entity.type
_entity.pdbx_description
1 polymer ?
#
loop_
_entity_poly.entity_id
_entity_poly.type
_entity_poly.pdbx_seq_one_letter_code
_entity_poly.pdbx_strand_id
1 'polypeptide(L)'
;EELLEELNRKVERGKRSEFVKEAIMEKLRQKPNSEEADLKEEIEQLRSRIIKLERVIKREEPNVHNELYKEDLKQLLNYICNDETDKLIINRLVESGGVTTKELEAVTSLKRRQILNRIKGIASRTEEKFGKKLIQFKRTKDKGKRQAWWIEPN
;
A
#
# COMPACT_ATOMS: atom_id res chain seq x y z
N GLU A 1 21.57 -24.70 -58.89
CA GLU A 1 22.53 -25.82 -58.78
C GLU A 1 23.79 -25.43 -58.01
N GLU A 2 24.34 -24.23 -58.20
CA GLU A 2 25.52 -23.69 -57.46
C GLU A 2 25.47 -23.88 -55.93
N LEU A 3 24.36 -23.53 -55.27
CA LEU A 3 24.24 -23.65 -53.81
C LEU A 3 24.37 -25.09 -53.31
N LEU A 4 23.87 -26.06 -54.07
CA LEU A 4 23.97 -27.49 -53.73
C LEU A 4 25.40 -27.98 -53.92
N GLU A 5 26.10 -27.51 -54.96
CA GLU A 5 27.51 -27.84 -55.15
C GLU A 5 28.39 -27.25 -54.06
N GLU A 6 28.12 -26.01 -53.65
CA GLU A 6 28.85 -25.36 -52.57
C GLU A 6 28.62 -26.07 -51.22
N LEU A 7 27.37 -26.46 -50.94
CA LEU A 7 27.04 -27.26 -49.76
C LEU A 7 27.77 -28.61 -49.78
N ASN A 8 27.87 -29.24 -50.94
CA ASN A 8 28.55 -30.53 -51.11
C ASN A 8 30.07 -30.45 -50.93
N ARG A 9 30.67 -29.26 -51.14
CA ARG A 9 32.09 -29.02 -50.85
C ARG A 9 32.34 -28.78 -49.36
N LYS A 10 31.40 -28.15 -48.65
CA LYS A 10 31.53 -27.78 -47.23
C LYS A 10 31.05 -28.86 -46.26
N VAL A 11 30.18 -29.78 -46.69
CA VAL A 11 29.53 -30.78 -45.83
C VAL A 11 29.80 -32.20 -46.34
N GLU A 12 30.26 -33.07 -45.45
CA GLU A 12 30.53 -34.48 -45.74
C GLU A 12 29.30 -35.21 -46.31
N ARG A 13 29.54 -36.17 -47.23
CA ARG A 13 28.48 -36.99 -47.82
C ARG A 13 27.73 -37.73 -46.71
N GLY A 14 26.40 -37.54 -46.66
CA GLY A 14 25.51 -38.12 -45.65
C GLY A 14 25.09 -37.16 -44.53
N LYS A 15 25.85 -36.10 -44.25
CA LYS A 15 25.55 -35.13 -43.16
C LYS A 15 24.75 -33.90 -43.60
N ARG A 16 24.36 -33.82 -44.87
CA ARG A 16 23.64 -32.65 -45.43
C ARG A 16 22.31 -32.38 -44.73
N SER A 17 21.56 -33.44 -44.44
CA SER A 17 20.27 -33.35 -43.74
C SER A 17 20.45 -32.81 -42.32
N GLU A 18 21.53 -33.22 -41.66
CA GLU A 18 21.87 -32.79 -40.31
C GLU A 18 22.32 -31.33 -40.28
N PHE A 19 23.20 -30.93 -41.21
CA PHE A 19 23.63 -29.54 -41.38
C PHE A 19 22.46 -28.57 -41.61
N VAL A 20 21.53 -28.93 -42.50
CA VAL A 20 20.35 -28.09 -42.79
C VAL A 20 19.44 -27.99 -41.56
N LYS A 21 19.22 -29.10 -40.85
CA LYS A 21 18.43 -29.09 -39.60
C LYS A 21 19.08 -28.22 -38.54
N GLU A 22 20.39 -28.32 -38.37
CA GLU A 22 21.14 -27.55 -37.38
C GLU A 22 21.09 -26.05 -37.70
N ALA A 23 21.30 -25.66 -38.95
CA ALA A 23 21.19 -24.28 -39.40
C ALA A 23 19.78 -23.70 -39.22
N ILE A 24 18.73 -24.49 -39.48
CA ILE A 24 17.34 -24.07 -39.24
C ILE A 24 17.09 -23.89 -37.74
N MET A 25 17.53 -24.84 -36.91
CA MET A 25 17.37 -24.75 -35.45
C MET A 25 18.13 -23.57 -34.85
N GLU A 26 19.32 -23.26 -35.35
CA GLU A 26 20.10 -22.10 -34.94
C GLU A 26 19.38 -20.79 -35.32
N LYS A 27 18.82 -20.71 -36.53
CA LYS A 27 18.04 -19.53 -36.95
C LYS A 27 16.73 -19.34 -36.20
N LEU A 28 16.08 -20.43 -35.80
CA LEU A 28 14.89 -20.38 -34.95
C LEU A 28 15.22 -19.96 -33.51
N ARG A 29 16.37 -20.37 -32.96
CA ARG A 29 16.83 -19.94 -31.62
C ARG A 29 17.26 -18.48 -31.56
N GLN A 30 17.82 -17.95 -32.65
CA GLN A 30 18.32 -16.56 -32.72
C GLN A 30 17.23 -15.50 -32.92
N LYS A 31 15.98 -15.88 -33.25
CA LYS A 31 14.87 -14.93 -33.31
C LYS A 31 14.22 -14.82 -31.94
N PRO A 32 14.45 -13.75 -31.15
CA PRO A 32 13.52 -13.44 -30.08
C PRO A 32 12.15 -13.24 -30.73
N ASN A 33 11.12 -13.94 -30.25
CA ASN A 33 9.76 -13.69 -30.69
C ASN A 33 9.49 -12.19 -30.47
N SER A 34 9.24 -11.44 -31.55
CA SER A 34 9.07 -9.98 -31.45
C SER A 34 7.96 -9.62 -30.46
N GLU A 35 6.90 -10.44 -30.41
CA GLU A 35 5.83 -10.33 -29.42
C GLU A 35 6.33 -10.40 -27.97
N GLU A 36 7.33 -11.24 -27.67
CA GLU A 36 7.86 -11.36 -26.30
C GLU A 36 8.69 -10.12 -25.92
N ALA A 37 9.37 -9.51 -26.88
CA ALA A 37 10.10 -8.26 -26.67
C ALA A 37 9.12 -7.09 -26.47
N ASP A 38 8.09 -7.00 -27.29
CA ASP A 38 7.05 -5.96 -27.20
C ASP A 38 6.28 -6.07 -25.87
N LEU A 39 5.92 -7.29 -25.45
CA LEU A 39 5.28 -7.53 -24.15
C LEU A 39 6.18 -7.15 -22.97
N LYS A 40 7.49 -7.43 -23.04
CA LYS A 40 8.43 -7.02 -22.00
C LYS A 40 8.51 -5.50 -21.88
N GLU A 41 8.53 -4.80 -23.02
CA GLU A 41 8.54 -3.33 -23.03
C GLU A 41 7.23 -2.77 -22.44
N GLU A 42 6.08 -3.32 -22.81
CA GLU A 42 4.78 -2.89 -22.28
C GLU A 42 4.66 -3.13 -20.77
N ILE A 43 5.14 -4.29 -20.29
CA ILE A 43 5.20 -4.59 -18.85
C ILE A 43 6.07 -3.56 -18.11
N GLU A 44 7.20 -3.17 -18.68
CA GLU A 44 8.10 -2.21 -18.03
C GLU A 44 7.51 -0.79 -18.02
N GLN A 45 6.82 -0.40 -19.08
CA GLN A 45 6.06 0.84 -19.11
C GLN A 45 4.94 0.86 -18.07
N LEU A 46 4.19 -0.24 -17.92
CA LEU A 46 3.14 -0.38 -16.90
C LEU A 46 3.72 -0.29 -15.49
N ARG A 47 4.84 -0.98 -15.21
CA ARG A 47 5.55 -0.89 -13.92
C ARG A 47 5.95 0.55 -13.61
N SER A 48 6.48 1.27 -14.60
CA SER A 48 6.88 2.67 -14.41
C SER A 48 5.68 3.58 -14.05
N ARG A 49 4.50 3.31 -14.62
CA ARG A 49 3.26 4.04 -14.32
C ARG A 49 2.75 3.72 -12.93
N ILE A 50 2.79 2.45 -12.52
CA ILE A 50 2.44 2.02 -11.15
C ILE A 50 3.32 2.75 -10.14
N ILE A 51 4.65 2.74 -10.31
CA ILE A 51 5.58 3.41 -9.39
C ILE A 51 5.32 4.93 -9.32
N LYS A 52 4.89 5.56 -10.42
CA LYS A 52 4.50 6.97 -10.42
C LYS A 52 3.20 7.20 -9.64
N LEU A 53 2.20 6.35 -9.85
CA LEU A 53 0.94 6.41 -9.11
C LEU A 53 1.16 6.18 -7.62
N GLU A 54 1.95 5.18 -7.24
CA GLU A 54 2.34 4.93 -5.84
C GLU A 54 3.05 6.13 -5.23
N ARG A 55 3.93 6.81 -5.98
CA ARG A 55 4.58 8.05 -5.51
C ARG A 55 3.60 9.21 -5.33
N VAL A 56 2.61 9.35 -6.22
CA VAL A 56 1.57 10.38 -6.10
C VAL A 56 0.68 10.07 -4.90
N ILE A 57 0.20 8.83 -4.76
CA ILE A 57 -0.58 8.37 -3.61
C ILE A 57 0.18 8.62 -2.32
N LYS A 58 1.44 8.18 -2.22
CA LYS A 58 2.28 8.39 -1.02
C LYS A 58 2.58 9.87 -0.72
N ARG A 59 2.61 10.71 -1.76
CA ARG A 59 2.80 12.17 -1.62
C ARG A 59 1.50 12.87 -1.17
N GLU A 60 0.35 12.37 -1.61
CA GLU A 60 -0.97 12.93 -1.32
C GLU A 60 -1.71 12.27 -0.15
N GLU A 61 -1.21 11.13 0.34
CA GLU A 61 -1.65 10.41 1.54
C GLU A 61 -1.82 11.30 2.80
N PRO A 62 -1.02 12.37 3.02
CA PRO A 62 -1.29 13.25 4.15
C PRO A 62 -2.60 14.04 4.03
N ASN A 63 -3.15 14.24 2.82
CA ASN A 63 -4.19 15.23 2.55
C ASN A 63 -5.46 14.68 1.87
N VAL A 64 -5.37 13.81 0.86
CA VAL A 64 -6.57 13.34 0.11
C VAL A 64 -7.31 12.22 0.84
N HIS A 65 -6.61 11.45 1.67
CA HIS A 65 -7.23 10.44 2.54
C HIS A 65 -7.85 11.01 3.81
N ASN A 66 -7.83 12.32 4.06
CA ASN A 66 -8.14 12.84 5.40
C ASN A 66 -9.58 13.29 5.62
N GLU A 67 -10.42 13.51 4.60
CA GLU A 67 -11.80 13.98 4.83
C GLU A 67 -12.82 12.84 4.68
N LEU A 68 -12.73 12.07 3.60
CA LEU A 68 -13.58 10.89 3.38
C LEU A 68 -13.37 9.79 4.44
N TYR A 69 -12.12 9.50 4.83
CA TYR A 69 -11.88 8.58 5.96
C TYR A 69 -12.33 9.15 7.29
N LYS A 70 -12.33 10.47 7.51
CA LYS A 70 -12.73 11.01 8.82
C LYS A 70 -14.18 10.73 9.12
N GLU A 71 -15.07 10.88 8.13
CA GLU A 71 -16.50 10.60 8.32
C GLU A 71 -16.74 9.09 8.53
N ASP A 72 -16.13 8.24 7.70
CA ASP A 72 -16.27 6.78 7.81
C ASP A 72 -15.65 6.25 9.12
N LEU A 73 -14.48 6.76 9.50
CA LEU A 73 -13.79 6.38 10.73
C LEU A 73 -14.50 6.92 11.96
N LYS A 74 -15.12 8.11 11.88
CA LYS A 74 -16.00 8.64 12.92
C LYS A 74 -17.25 7.79 13.08
N GLN A 75 -17.91 7.38 11.99
CA GLN A 75 -19.04 6.46 12.05
C GLN A 75 -18.63 5.11 12.66
N LEU A 76 -17.50 4.56 12.23
CA LEU A 76 -16.93 3.32 12.76
C LEU A 76 -16.66 3.41 14.26
N LEU A 77 -15.98 4.47 14.69
CA LEU A 77 -15.65 4.68 16.10
C LEU A 77 -16.89 4.97 16.95
N ASN A 78 -17.88 5.69 16.40
CA ASN A 78 -19.16 5.94 17.07
C ASN A 78 -19.97 4.66 17.31
N TYR A 79 -19.85 3.65 16.43
CA TYR A 79 -20.44 2.31 16.64
C TYR A 79 -19.77 1.53 17.79
N ILE A 80 -18.62 1.98 18.29
CA ILE A 80 -17.86 1.35 19.40
C ILE A 80 -18.06 2.12 20.72
N CYS A 81 -18.61 3.33 20.66
CA CYS A 81 -18.92 4.15 21.83
C CYS A 81 -20.03 3.50 22.67
N ASN A 82 -19.84 3.46 23.99
CA ASN A 82 -20.87 2.97 24.90
C ASN A 82 -21.83 4.08 25.33
N ASP A 83 -21.37 5.33 25.36
CA ASP A 83 -22.16 6.48 25.79
C ASP A 83 -21.74 7.76 25.06
N GLU A 84 -22.44 8.87 25.35
CA GLU A 84 -22.19 10.18 24.77
C GLU A 84 -20.80 10.75 25.12
N THR A 85 -20.22 10.32 26.24
CA THR A 85 -18.86 10.74 26.60
C THR A 85 -17.83 10.10 25.66
N ASP A 86 -17.99 8.81 25.37
CA ASP A 86 -17.13 8.12 24.41
C ASP A 86 -17.23 8.76 23.03
N LYS A 87 -18.44 9.14 22.59
CA LYS A 87 -18.65 9.86 21.31
C LYS A 87 -17.96 11.22 21.31
N LEU A 88 -18.07 11.97 22.40
CA LEU A 88 -17.42 13.28 22.54
C LEU A 88 -15.89 13.18 22.45
N ILE A 89 -15.29 12.16 23.10
CA ILE A 89 -13.85 11.89 23.03
C ILE A 89 -13.43 11.56 21.58
N ILE A 90 -14.18 10.70 20.91
CA ILE A 90 -13.90 10.28 19.53
C ILE A 90 -14.03 11.44 18.55
N ASN A 91 -15.10 12.23 18.65
CA ASN A 91 -15.30 13.40 17.80
C ASN A 91 -14.13 14.37 17.92
N ARG A 92 -13.67 14.65 19.16
CA ARG A 92 -12.49 15.49 19.35
C ARG A 92 -11.21 14.89 18.77
N LEU A 93 -11.00 13.59 18.90
CA LEU A 93 -9.86 12.90 18.30
C LEU A 93 -9.85 12.99 16.77
N VAL A 94 -11.01 12.81 16.13
CA VAL A 94 -11.18 12.88 14.67
C VAL A 94 -11.00 14.32 14.17
N GLU A 95 -11.62 15.30 14.84
CA GLU A 95 -11.55 16.73 14.47
C GLU A 95 -10.12 17.27 14.56
N SER A 96 -9.44 17.05 15.68
CA SER A 96 -8.11 17.62 15.92
C SER A 96 -6.98 16.77 15.35
N GLY A 97 -7.30 15.58 14.84
CA GLY A 97 -6.33 14.62 14.35
C GLY A 97 -5.30 14.22 15.40
N GLY A 98 -5.64 14.31 16.69
CA GLY A 98 -4.77 14.09 17.85
C GLY A 98 -5.10 15.01 19.02
N VAL A 99 -5.25 14.47 20.24
CA VAL A 99 -5.74 15.22 21.41
C VAL A 99 -4.97 14.88 22.68
N THR A 100 -4.61 15.89 23.47
CA THR A 100 -4.00 15.70 24.79
C THR A 100 -5.07 15.37 25.83
N THR A 101 -4.68 14.73 26.94
CA THR A 101 -5.65 14.51 28.02
C THR A 101 -6.19 15.81 28.61
N LYS A 102 -5.39 16.90 28.63
CA LYS A 102 -5.85 18.22 29.10
C LYS A 102 -6.94 18.83 28.20
N GLU A 103 -6.78 18.69 26.89
CA GLU A 103 -7.81 19.14 25.93
C GLU A 103 -9.12 18.37 26.12
N LEU A 104 -9.03 17.06 26.42
CA LEU A 104 -10.21 16.27 26.76
C LEU A 104 -10.83 16.63 28.12
N GLU A 105 -10.03 16.99 29.12
CA GLU A 105 -10.54 17.49 30.40
C GLU A 105 -11.40 18.75 30.20
N ALA A 106 -10.94 19.68 29.35
CA ALA A 106 -11.67 20.90 29.04
C ALA A 106 -13.01 20.67 28.34
N VAL A 107 -13.11 19.62 27.50
CA VAL A 107 -14.33 19.35 26.71
C VAL A 107 -15.29 18.41 27.43
N THR A 108 -14.79 17.41 28.15
CA THR A 108 -15.62 16.38 28.80
C THR A 108 -15.96 16.73 30.25
N SER A 109 -15.28 17.71 30.85
CA SER A 109 -15.34 18.01 32.30
C SER A 109 -15.00 16.81 33.20
N LEU A 110 -14.40 15.75 32.66
CA LEU A 110 -13.97 14.58 33.41
C LEU A 110 -12.56 14.76 33.97
N LYS A 111 -12.25 14.05 35.05
CA LYS A 111 -10.87 14.00 35.58
C LYS A 111 -9.99 13.15 34.68
N ARG A 112 -8.70 13.49 34.57
CA ARG A 112 -7.66 12.73 33.86
C ARG A 112 -7.79 11.21 33.96
N ARG A 113 -7.95 10.66 35.17
CA ARG A 113 -8.08 9.20 35.38
C ARG A 113 -9.29 8.60 34.66
N GLN A 114 -10.43 9.28 34.69
CA GLN A 114 -11.65 8.83 34.02
C GLN A 114 -11.45 8.83 32.51
N ILE A 115 -10.88 9.91 31.95
CA ILE A 115 -10.58 10.01 30.52
C ILE A 115 -9.65 8.89 30.07
N LEU A 116 -8.59 8.61 30.83
CA LEU A 116 -7.66 7.52 30.52
C LEU A 116 -8.36 6.15 30.49
N ASN A 117 -9.25 5.89 31.45
CA ASN A 117 -10.01 4.64 31.50
C ASN A 117 -10.96 4.53 30.30
N ARG A 118 -11.62 5.63 29.93
CA ARG A 118 -12.52 5.70 28.77
C ARG A 118 -11.76 5.41 27.47
N ILE A 119 -10.66 6.11 27.21
CA ILE A 119 -9.84 5.91 26.01
C ILE A 119 -9.29 4.49 25.92
N LYS A 120 -8.79 3.94 27.04
CA LYS A 120 -8.32 2.55 27.08
C LYS A 120 -9.44 1.56 26.77
N GLY A 121 -10.64 1.80 27.29
CA GLY A 121 -11.82 0.99 27.01
C GLY A 121 -12.19 1.02 25.52
N ILE A 122 -12.24 2.21 24.92
CA ILE A 122 -12.49 2.37 23.47
C ILE A 122 -11.42 1.64 22.67
N ALA A 123 -10.14 1.83 23.00
CA ALA A 123 -9.02 1.17 22.32
C ALA A 123 -9.11 -0.36 22.41
N SER A 124 -9.47 -0.90 23.58
CA SER A 124 -9.66 -2.35 23.76
C SER A 124 -10.81 -2.88 22.92
N ARG A 125 -11.93 -2.17 22.84
CA ARG A 125 -13.08 -2.57 21.99
C ARG A 125 -12.75 -2.47 20.51
N THR A 126 -11.91 -1.51 20.10
CA THR A 126 -11.41 -1.44 18.73
C THR A 126 -10.50 -2.64 18.41
N GLU A 127 -9.68 -3.07 19.37
CA GLU A 127 -8.82 -4.25 19.21
C GLU A 127 -9.64 -5.54 19.10
N GLU A 128 -10.68 -5.69 19.91
CA GLU A 128 -11.58 -6.85 19.85
C GLU A 128 -12.33 -6.94 18.52
N LYS A 129 -12.87 -5.81 18.02
CA LYS A 129 -13.65 -5.80 16.78
C LYS A 129 -12.80 -5.84 15.50
N PHE A 130 -11.63 -5.21 15.50
CA PHE A 130 -10.82 -5.00 14.29
C PHE A 130 -9.44 -5.67 14.32
N GLY A 131 -9.10 -6.37 15.41
CA GLY A 131 -7.81 -7.03 15.61
C GLY A 131 -6.65 -6.07 15.91
N LYS A 132 -6.90 -4.76 16.08
CA LYS A 132 -5.88 -3.75 16.40
C LYS A 132 -6.42 -2.54 17.15
N LYS A 133 -5.55 -1.90 17.95
CA LYS A 133 -5.87 -0.64 18.65
C LYS A 133 -5.81 0.53 17.68
N LEU A 134 -6.98 1.11 17.39
CA LEU A 134 -7.08 2.30 16.54
C LEU A 134 -6.66 3.59 17.26
N ILE A 135 -6.72 3.61 18.59
CA ILE A 135 -6.35 4.78 19.40
C ILE A 135 -5.07 4.47 20.18
N GLN A 136 -4.03 5.28 20.00
CA GLN A 136 -2.73 5.09 20.64
C GLN A 136 -2.20 6.36 21.29
N PHE A 137 -1.46 6.19 22.37
CA PHE A 137 -0.78 7.28 23.05
C PHE A 137 0.66 7.44 22.53
N LYS A 138 0.98 8.61 21.99
CA LYS A 138 2.35 8.94 21.57
C LYS A 138 2.96 9.98 22.49
N ARG A 139 4.13 9.65 23.04
CA ARG A 139 4.95 10.58 23.85
C ARG A 139 5.73 11.57 22.99
N THR A 140 6.01 11.19 21.74
CA THR A 140 6.75 11.97 20.75
C THR A 140 5.98 13.23 20.35
N LYS A 141 6.69 14.26 19.89
CA LYS A 141 6.07 15.46 19.34
C LYS A 141 5.59 15.14 17.93
N ASP A 142 4.27 15.14 17.74
CA ASP A 142 3.63 14.95 16.44
C ASP A 142 2.60 16.08 16.22
N LYS A 143 2.54 16.64 15.01
CA LYS A 143 1.73 17.83 14.64
C LYS A 143 1.68 18.94 15.72
N GLY A 144 2.80 19.23 16.37
CA GLY A 144 2.90 20.28 17.40
C GLY A 144 2.46 19.88 18.82
N LYS A 145 1.83 18.71 19.01
CA LYS A 145 1.38 18.20 20.31
C LYS A 145 2.38 17.19 20.88
N ARG A 146 2.63 17.23 22.20
CA ARG A 146 3.42 16.24 22.94
C ARG A 146 2.50 15.46 23.87
N GLN A 147 2.76 14.17 24.07
CA GLN A 147 1.99 13.32 24.99
C GLN A 147 0.47 13.35 24.68
N ALA A 148 0.13 12.98 23.45
CA ALA A 148 -1.23 13.04 22.93
C ALA A 148 -1.73 11.66 22.49
N TRP A 149 -3.04 11.54 22.40
CA TRP A 149 -3.76 10.39 21.85
C TRP A 149 -4.04 10.64 20.38
N TRP A 150 -3.79 9.63 19.56
CA TRP A 150 -3.90 9.70 18.11
C TRP A 150 -4.74 8.54 17.61
N ILE A 151 -5.48 8.79 16.54
CA ILE A 151 -6.06 7.73 15.74
C ILE A 151 -4.99 7.31 14.73
N GLU A 152 -4.66 6.04 14.70
CA GLU A 152 -3.83 5.45 13.65
C GLU A 152 -4.73 4.67 12.68
N PRO A 153 -5.22 5.33 11.60
CA PRO A 153 -5.61 4.58 10.42
C PRO A 153 -4.35 3.91 9.85
N ASN A 154 -4.51 2.73 9.26
CA ASN A 154 -3.42 1.89 8.73
C ASN A 154 -2.30 2.68 8.04
#